data_AF-A0A317VQV6-F1
#
_entry.id   AF-A0A317VQV6-F1
#
_cell.length_a   1.000
_cell.length_b   1.000
_cell.length_c   1.000
_cell.angle_alpha   90.00
_cell.angle_beta   90.00
_cell.angle_gamma   90.00
#
_symmetry.space_group_name_H-M   'P 1'
#
loop_
_entity.id
_entity.type
_entity.pdbx_description
1 polymer ?
#
loop_
_entity_poly.entity_id
_entity_poly.type
_entity_poly.pdbx_seq_one_letter_code
_entity_poly.pdbx_strand_id
1 'polypeptide(L)'
;MESTPPADNITATVPALDLILEDQCRDFSIADVTHIIVKLPLGILNMIMEFCAVSYNPNQPRLFKEIIGKALSKAFFGDEQQLQCMKSKQIRNVEYVGYRKVQRTETPIKTPQVIVVALLEPVPGQNLKAVWKPAPELTPERIRERARLRAMENSLWSFRIYEE
;
A
#
# COMPACT_ATOMS: atom_id res chain seq x y z
N MET A 1 18.58 33.11 -9.05
CA MET A 1 17.22 32.95 -8.49
C MET A 1 16.71 31.61 -8.96
N GLU A 2 16.66 30.64 -8.05
CA GLU A 2 16.24 29.27 -8.31
C GLU A 2 14.72 29.26 -8.55
N SER A 3 14.28 28.89 -9.75
CA SER A 3 12.86 28.74 -10.06
C SER A 3 12.39 27.40 -9.53
N THR A 4 11.66 27.41 -8.42
CA THR A 4 10.90 26.24 -7.96
C THR A 4 9.86 25.90 -9.03
N PRO A 5 9.85 24.70 -9.64
CA PRO A 5 8.80 24.36 -10.58
C PRO A 5 7.47 24.26 -9.83
N PRO A 6 6.36 24.68 -10.45
CA PRO A 6 5.03 24.59 -9.85
C PRO A 6 4.72 23.12 -9.57
N ALA A 7 3.99 22.88 -8.47
CA ALA A 7 3.50 21.56 -8.10
C ALA A 7 2.93 20.85 -9.35
N ASP A 8 3.57 19.76 -9.76
CA ASP A 8 3.14 18.93 -10.88
C ASP A 8 1.69 18.49 -10.63
N ASN A 9 0.75 19.23 -11.20
CA ASN A 9 -0.63 18.80 -11.30
C ASN A 9 -0.63 17.59 -12.22
N ILE A 10 -0.56 16.39 -11.63
CA ILE A 10 -0.66 15.11 -12.31
C ILE A 10 -1.91 15.15 -13.19
N THR A 11 -1.70 15.37 -14.49
CA THR A 11 -2.76 15.47 -15.51
C THR A 11 -3.13 14.09 -16.06
N ALA A 12 -2.42 13.05 -15.60
CA ALA A 12 -2.71 11.67 -15.95
C ALA A 12 -4.09 11.26 -15.42
N THR A 13 -4.92 10.69 -16.29
CA THR A 13 -6.23 10.17 -15.93
C THR A 13 -6.05 9.02 -14.95
N VAL A 14 -6.77 9.06 -13.83
CA VAL A 14 -6.72 7.99 -12.82
C VAL A 14 -7.37 6.73 -13.42
N PRO A 15 -6.65 5.59 -13.46
CA PRO A 15 -7.20 4.37 -14.04
C PRO A 15 -8.38 3.87 -13.20
N ALA A 16 -9.40 3.35 -13.89
CA ALA A 16 -10.48 2.65 -13.22
C ALA A 16 -9.96 1.35 -12.59
N LEU A 17 -10.38 1.07 -11.36
CA LEU A 17 -9.89 -0.04 -10.56
C LEU A 17 -11.07 -0.81 -9.96
N ASP A 18 -11.19 -2.07 -10.33
CA ASP A 18 -12.18 -2.99 -9.79
C ASP A 18 -11.59 -3.74 -8.59
N LEU A 19 -12.29 -3.69 -7.45
CA LEU A 19 -11.86 -4.30 -6.19
C LEU A 19 -12.48 -5.69 -6.01
N ILE A 20 -11.64 -6.68 -5.74
CA ILE A 20 -12.02 -8.06 -5.48
C ILE A 20 -11.66 -8.38 -4.03
N LEU A 21 -12.66 -8.68 -3.21
CA LEU A 21 -12.44 -9.15 -1.85
C LEU A 21 -12.02 -10.63 -1.87
N GLU A 22 -10.94 -10.97 -1.20
CA GLU A 22 -10.55 -12.37 -0.98
C GLU A 22 -11.60 -13.02 -0.05
N ASP A 23 -12.30 -14.07 -0.53
CA ASP A 23 -13.60 -14.63 -0.06
C ASP A 23 -13.66 -15.07 1.43
N GLN A 24 -12.57 -14.91 2.19
CA GLN A 24 -12.45 -15.30 3.59
C GLN A 24 -12.73 -14.17 4.60
N CYS A 25 -13.23 -13.00 4.18
CA CYS A 25 -13.43 -11.85 5.07
C CYS A 25 -14.76 -11.12 4.87
N ARG A 26 -15.89 -11.76 5.20
CA ARG A 26 -17.24 -11.18 5.05
C ARG A 26 -17.62 -10.14 6.11
N ASP A 27 -16.98 -10.15 7.28
CA ASP A 27 -17.34 -9.27 8.41
C ASP A 27 -16.51 -7.98 8.50
N PHE A 28 -15.68 -7.69 7.50
CA PHE A 28 -14.76 -6.54 7.54
C PHE A 28 -15.36 -5.31 6.83
N SER A 29 -15.58 -4.24 7.59
CA SER A 29 -16.08 -2.96 7.06
C SER A 29 -14.96 -2.13 6.43
N ILE A 30 -15.09 -1.82 5.14
CA ILE A 30 -14.17 -0.92 4.42
C ILE A 30 -14.17 0.49 5.03
N ALA A 31 -15.28 0.91 5.64
CA ALA A 31 -15.39 2.25 6.24
C ALA A 31 -14.34 2.46 7.34
N ASP A 32 -14.01 1.39 8.06
CA ASP A 32 -13.08 1.39 9.19
C ASP A 32 -11.61 1.30 8.74
N VAL A 33 -11.33 1.08 7.46
CA VAL A 33 -9.96 1.03 6.92
C VAL A 33 -9.25 2.36 7.17
N THR A 34 -8.06 2.25 7.74
CA THR A 34 -7.22 3.41 8.07
C THR A 34 -5.90 3.39 7.34
N HIS A 35 -5.40 2.20 7.01
CA HIS A 35 -4.14 2.02 6.30
C HIS A 35 -4.30 0.95 5.21
N ILE A 36 -3.65 1.20 4.09
CA ILE A 36 -3.63 0.29 2.94
C ILE A 36 -2.17 0.01 2.61
N ILE A 37 -1.80 -1.26 2.53
CA ILE A 37 -0.48 -1.70 2.06
C ILE A 37 -0.66 -2.32 0.69
N VAL A 38 -0.04 -1.73 -0.32
CA VAL A 38 -0.05 -2.25 -1.68
C VAL A 38 1.20 -3.08 -1.90
N LYS A 39 1.00 -4.31 -2.37
CA LYS A 39 2.06 -5.23 -2.77
C LYS A 39 2.17 -5.22 -4.30
N LEU A 40 3.32 -4.78 -4.80
CA LEU A 40 3.59 -4.65 -6.23
C LEU A 40 4.80 -5.51 -6.61
N PRO A 41 4.59 -6.73 -7.14
CA PRO A 41 5.67 -7.46 -7.79
C PRO A 41 6.23 -6.62 -8.94
N LEU A 42 7.56 -6.52 -9.05
CA LEU A 42 8.22 -5.68 -10.07
C LEU A 42 7.77 -6.00 -11.50
N GLY A 43 7.52 -7.27 -11.81
CA GLY A 43 7.00 -7.69 -13.12
C GLY A 43 5.63 -7.08 -13.44
N ILE A 44 4.70 -7.13 -12.48
CA ILE A 44 3.35 -6.56 -12.61
C ILE A 44 3.41 -5.03 -12.65
N LEU A 45 4.31 -4.42 -11.87
CA LEU A 45 4.49 -2.97 -11.83
C LEU A 45 4.80 -2.40 -13.22
N ASN A 46 5.71 -3.03 -13.97
CA ASN A 46 6.05 -2.60 -15.33
C ASN A 46 4.84 -2.69 -16.28
N MET A 47 4.08 -3.78 -16.21
CA MET A 47 2.89 -3.98 -17.04
C MET A 47 1.79 -2.94 -16.73
N ILE A 48 1.57 -2.62 -15.46
CA ILE A 48 0.59 -1.61 -15.05
C ILE A 48 0.99 -0.22 -15.55
N MET A 49 2.29 0.09 -15.57
CA MET A 49 2.77 1.36 -16.10
C MET A 49 2.48 1.51 -17.59
N GLU A 50 2.78 0.48 -18.38
CA GLU A 50 2.45 0.42 -19.80
C GLU A 50 0.93 0.54 -20.01
N PHE A 51 0.14 -0.17 -19.22
CA PHE A 51 -1.32 -0.13 -19.28
C PHE A 51 -1.90 1.26 -19.01
N CYS A 52 -1.35 1.99 -18.05
CA CYS A 52 -1.78 3.35 -17.73
C CYS A 52 -1.36 4.38 -18.79
N ALA A 53 -0.64 3.97 -19.85
CA ALA A 53 -0.04 4.87 -20.85
C ALA A 53 0.81 5.99 -20.20
N VAL A 54 1.36 5.73 -19.02
CA VAL A 54 2.28 6.63 -18.33
C VAL A 54 3.68 6.08 -18.54
N SER A 55 4.57 6.89 -19.12
CA SER A 55 5.99 6.51 -19.21
C SER A 55 6.55 6.39 -17.80
N TYR A 56 6.86 5.18 -17.34
CA TYR A 56 7.57 4.98 -16.09
C TYR A 56 8.92 5.65 -16.19
N ASN A 57 9.09 6.74 -15.46
CA ASN A 57 10.37 7.35 -15.24
C ASN A 57 10.96 6.73 -13.96
N PRO A 58 12.00 5.90 -14.05
CA PRO A 58 12.65 5.32 -12.87
C PRO A 58 13.20 6.39 -11.91
N ASN A 59 13.43 7.60 -12.42
CA ASN A 59 13.86 8.76 -11.63
C ASN A 59 12.70 9.48 -10.92
N GLN A 60 11.44 9.13 -11.26
CA GLN A 60 10.22 9.68 -10.64
C GLN A 60 9.24 8.58 -10.20
N PRO A 61 9.67 7.62 -9.36
CA PRO A 61 8.80 6.55 -8.86
C PRO A 61 7.66 7.08 -7.98
N ARG A 62 7.74 8.35 -7.58
CA ARG A 62 6.73 9.06 -6.79
C ARG A 62 5.41 9.25 -7.56
N LEU A 63 5.47 9.63 -8.84
CA LEU A 63 4.28 9.88 -9.65
C LEU A 63 3.43 8.62 -9.80
N PHE A 64 4.08 7.46 -10.01
CA PHE A 64 3.39 6.19 -10.08
C PHE A 64 2.65 5.84 -8.79
N LYS A 65 3.31 6.00 -7.64
CA LYS A 65 2.71 5.75 -6.32
C LYS A 65 1.52 6.68 -6.07
N GLU A 66 1.61 7.92 -6.51
CA GLU A 66 0.51 8.87 -6.42
C GLU A 66 -0.68 8.46 -7.31
N ILE A 67 -0.45 8.00 -8.54
CA ILE A 67 -1.53 7.50 -9.43
C ILE A 67 -2.21 6.25 -8.85
N ILE A 68 -1.43 5.27 -8.39
CA ILE A 68 -1.98 4.06 -7.75
C ILE A 68 -2.74 4.41 -6.47
N GLY A 69 -2.20 5.33 -5.67
CA GLY A 69 -2.88 5.87 -4.49
C GLY A 69 -4.23 6.49 -4.83
N LYS A 70 -4.29 7.32 -5.87
CA LYS A 70 -5.55 7.93 -6.34
C LYS A 70 -6.56 6.89 -6.83
N ALA A 71 -6.10 5.91 -7.62
CA ALA A 71 -6.96 4.84 -8.12
C ALA A 71 -7.58 4.02 -6.99
N LEU A 72 -6.77 3.64 -6.00
CA LEU A 72 -7.23 2.95 -4.80
C LEU A 72 -8.16 3.82 -3.97
N SER A 73 -7.84 5.09 -3.80
CA SER A 73 -8.65 6.02 -3.03
C SER A 73 -10.05 6.15 -3.63
N LYS A 74 -10.12 6.31 -4.96
CA LYS A 74 -11.38 6.36 -5.71
C LYS A 74 -12.16 5.04 -5.61
N ALA A 75 -11.49 3.91 -5.74
CA ALA A 75 -12.14 2.61 -5.71
C ALA A 75 -12.68 2.23 -4.33
N PHE A 76 -11.92 2.50 -3.25
CA PHE A 76 -12.33 2.17 -1.88
C PHE A 76 -13.27 3.19 -1.27
N PHE A 77 -13.15 4.48 -1.61
CA PHE A 77 -13.82 5.56 -0.90
C PHE A 77 -14.60 6.54 -1.79
N GLY A 78 -14.60 6.34 -3.11
CA GLY A 78 -15.28 7.22 -4.06
C GLY A 78 -14.59 8.56 -4.33
N ASP A 79 -13.43 8.82 -3.72
CA ASP A 79 -12.70 10.09 -3.79
C ASP A 79 -11.20 9.83 -3.96
N GLU A 80 -10.53 10.51 -4.90
CA GLU A 80 -9.12 10.31 -5.26
C GLU A 80 -8.12 10.84 -4.20
N GLN A 81 -8.55 11.68 -3.27
CA GLN A 81 -7.69 12.39 -2.30
C GLN A 81 -7.80 11.85 -0.87
N GLN A 82 -8.55 10.78 -0.65
CA GLN A 82 -8.69 10.16 0.67
C GLN A 82 -7.50 9.29 1.09
N LEU A 83 -6.51 9.06 0.22
CA LEU A 83 -5.27 8.35 0.57
C LEU A 83 -4.04 9.23 0.43
N GLN A 84 -3.23 9.25 1.48
CA GLN A 84 -1.91 9.86 1.48
C GLN A 84 -0.84 8.77 1.42
N CYS A 85 0.06 8.85 0.43
CA CYS A 85 1.23 7.98 0.35
C CYS A 85 2.19 8.29 1.51
N MET A 86 2.61 7.26 2.25
CA MET A 86 3.52 7.41 3.39
C MET A 86 4.96 7.08 3.00
N LYS A 87 5.26 5.78 2.90
CA LYS A 87 6.60 5.25 2.59
C LYS A 87 6.44 4.01 1.72
N SER A 88 7.47 3.79 0.90
CA SER A 88 7.63 2.56 0.13
C SER A 88 8.89 1.83 0.55
N LYS A 89 8.86 0.51 0.54
CA LYS A 89 10.04 -0.34 0.75
C LYS A 89 10.03 -1.48 -0.26
N GLN A 90 11.13 -1.62 -1.00
CA GLN A 90 11.35 -2.79 -1.82
C GLN A 90 11.96 -3.90 -0.97
N ILE A 91 11.39 -5.10 -1.07
CA ILE A 91 11.91 -6.31 -0.44
C ILE A 91 11.96 -7.39 -1.52
N ARG A 92 13.17 -7.81 -1.88
CA ARG A 92 13.43 -8.71 -3.03
C ARG A 92 12.82 -8.09 -4.31
N ASN A 93 11.94 -8.83 -5.00
CA ASN A 93 11.32 -8.41 -6.26
C ASN A 93 9.91 -7.83 -6.08
N VAL A 94 9.62 -7.30 -4.89
CA VAL A 94 8.30 -6.77 -4.54
C VAL A 94 8.47 -5.40 -3.88
N GLU A 95 7.81 -4.40 -4.43
CA GLU A 95 7.66 -3.09 -3.79
C GLU A 95 6.40 -3.07 -2.92
N TYR A 96 6.58 -2.67 -1.66
CA TYR A 96 5.49 -2.44 -0.72
C TYR A 96 5.29 -0.95 -0.57
N VAL A 97 4.08 -0.46 -0.82
CA VAL A 97 3.74 0.97 -0.68
C VAL A 97 2.64 1.13 0.36
N GLY A 98 2.92 1.91 1.40
CA GLY A 98 1.96 2.20 2.46
C GLY A 98 1.19 3.49 2.20
N TYR A 99 -0.13 3.43 2.33
CA TYR A 99 -1.03 4.56 2.27
C TYR A 99 -1.81 4.68 3.58
N ARG A 100 -2.11 5.92 3.96
CA ARG A 100 -2.96 6.24 5.10
C ARG A 100 -4.21 6.95 4.61
N LYS A 101 -5.37 6.58 5.17
CA LYS A 101 -6.61 7.30 4.95
C LYS A 101 -6.55 8.68 5.61
N VAL A 102 -6.83 9.72 4.83
CA VAL A 102 -6.94 11.10 5.32
C VAL A 102 -8.28 11.20 6.05
N GLN A 103 -8.24 11.29 7.38
CA GLN A 103 -9.42 11.53 8.19
C GLN A 103 -9.58 13.04 8.43
N ARG A 104 -10.80 13.56 8.22
CA ARG A 104 -11.13 14.96 8.54
C ARG A 104 -11.32 15.19 10.05
N THR A 105 -11.48 14.13 10.83
CA THR A 105 -11.75 14.18 12.27
C THR A 105 -10.51 13.79 13.07
N GLU A 106 -10.17 14.62 14.06
CA GLU A 106 -8.98 14.49 14.93
C GLU A 106 -9.04 13.33 15.92
N THR A 107 -10.08 12.49 15.90
CA THR A 107 -10.19 11.38 16.83
C THR A 107 -9.09 10.36 16.55
N PRO A 108 -8.13 10.15 17.47
CA PRO A 108 -7.08 9.19 17.26
C PRO A 108 -7.71 7.80 17.16
N ILE A 109 -7.54 7.16 15.99
CA ILE A 109 -7.91 5.76 15.80
C ILE A 109 -7.14 4.94 16.83
N LYS A 110 -7.85 4.31 17.78
CA LYS A 110 -7.23 3.51 18.85
C LYS A 110 -6.49 2.29 18.29
N THR A 111 -6.96 1.72 17.19
CA THR A 111 -6.34 0.55 16.54
C THR A 111 -6.43 0.68 15.02
N PRO A 112 -5.31 0.79 14.30
CA PRO A 112 -5.35 0.95 12.85
C PRO A 112 -5.84 -0.34 12.18
N GLN A 113 -6.96 -0.24 11.46
CA GLN A 113 -7.41 -1.29 10.56
C GLN A 113 -6.59 -1.22 9.27
N VAL A 114 -5.82 -2.27 9.03
CA VAL A 114 -4.91 -2.39 7.88
C VAL A 114 -5.46 -3.41 6.90
N ILE A 115 -5.48 -3.06 5.61
CA ILE A 115 -5.71 -4.02 4.53
C ILE A 115 -4.46 -4.15 3.67
N VAL A 116 -4.28 -5.32 3.08
CA VAL A 116 -3.27 -5.56 2.05
C VAL A 116 -3.96 -5.70 0.71
N VAL A 117 -3.44 -4.98 -0.28
CA VAL A 117 -3.93 -4.96 -1.65
C VAL A 117 -2.85 -5.48 -2.57
N ALA A 118 -3.20 -6.37 -3.48
CA ALA A 118 -2.34 -6.84 -4.56
C ALA A 118 -3.00 -6.47 -5.89
N LEU A 119 -2.28 -5.72 -6.73
CA LEU A 119 -2.74 -5.46 -8.10
C LEU A 119 -2.51 -6.71 -8.94
N LEU A 120 -3.50 -7.03 -9.78
CA LEU A 120 -3.43 -8.12 -10.75
C LEU A 120 -2.77 -7.64 -12.04
N GLU A 121 -2.35 -8.61 -12.84
CA GLU A 121 -1.86 -8.36 -14.19
C GLU A 121 -2.95 -7.63 -15.01
N PRO A 122 -2.61 -6.52 -15.69
CA PRO A 122 -3.57 -5.78 -16.49
C PRO A 122 -4.02 -6.61 -17.69
N VAL A 123 -5.32 -6.61 -17.96
CA VAL A 123 -5.91 -7.27 -19.13
C VAL A 123 -6.36 -6.19 -20.11
N PRO A 124 -5.91 -6.21 -21.38
CA PRO A 124 -6.32 -5.22 -22.37
C PRO A 124 -7.84 -5.13 -22.50
N GLY A 125 -8.37 -3.90 -22.52
CA GLY A 125 -9.81 -3.65 -22.63
C GLY A 125 -10.60 -3.86 -21.33
N GLN A 126 -9.96 -4.19 -20.21
CA GLN A 126 -10.59 -4.26 -18.89
C GLN A 126 -10.02 -3.22 -17.94
N ASN A 127 -10.76 -2.86 -16.89
CA ASN A 127 -10.22 -2.06 -15.81
C ASN A 127 -9.08 -2.79 -15.10
N LEU A 128 -8.22 -2.04 -14.41
CA LEU A 128 -7.26 -2.65 -13.49
C LEU A 128 -8.04 -3.40 -12.41
N LYS A 129 -7.50 -4.52 -11.95
CA LYS A 129 -8.11 -5.31 -10.88
C LYS A 129 -7.18 -5.37 -9.69
N ALA A 130 -7.75 -5.27 -8.50
CA ALA A 130 -7.02 -5.42 -7.26
C ALA A 130 -7.71 -6.43 -6.35
N VAL A 131 -6.94 -7.39 -5.83
CA VAL A 131 -7.40 -8.27 -4.77
C VAL A 131 -7.00 -7.66 -3.43
N TRP A 132 -7.90 -7.68 -2.47
CA TRP A 132 -7.60 -7.17 -1.13
C TRP A 132 -8.10 -8.09 -0.04
N LYS A 133 -7.39 -8.04 1.10
CA LYS A 133 -7.77 -8.72 2.33
C LYS A 133 -7.43 -7.91 3.57
N PRO A 134 -8.19 -8.05 4.66
CA PRO A 134 -7.78 -7.58 5.98
C PRO A 134 -6.44 -8.18 6.41
N ALA A 135 -5.62 -7.35 7.04
CA ALA A 135 -4.34 -7.75 7.61
C ALA A 135 -4.27 -7.32 9.09
N PRO A 136 -5.12 -7.89 9.97
CA PRO A 136 -5.15 -7.51 11.39
C PRO A 136 -3.83 -7.81 12.11
N GLU A 137 -3.02 -8.72 11.57
CA GLU A 137 -1.67 -9.03 12.05
C GLU A 137 -0.67 -7.87 11.88
N LEU A 138 -0.97 -6.89 11.02
CA LEU A 138 -0.11 -5.75 10.72
C LEU A 138 -0.45 -4.51 11.57
N THR A 139 -1.21 -4.69 12.64
CA THR A 139 -1.43 -3.64 13.65
C THR A 139 -0.12 -3.33 14.39
N PRO A 140 0.15 -2.07 14.79
CA PRO A 140 1.33 -1.68 15.56
C PRO A 140 1.52 -2.51 16.83
N GLU A 141 0.44 -2.94 17.48
CA GLU A 141 0.47 -3.83 18.64
C GLU A 141 1.03 -5.21 18.26
N ARG A 142 0.49 -5.85 17.22
CA ARG A 142 0.98 -7.15 16.72
C ARG A 142 2.39 -7.07 16.14
N ILE A 143 2.75 -5.96 15.49
CA ILE A 143 4.10 -5.71 14.98
C ILE A 143 5.10 -5.56 16.13
N ARG A 144 4.76 -4.76 17.16
CA ARG A 144 5.58 -4.61 18.37
C ARG A 144 5.73 -5.95 19.10
N GLU A 145 4.65 -6.71 19.22
CA GLU A 145 4.67 -8.03 19.83
C GLU A 145 5.57 -8.99 19.07
N ARG A 146 5.47 -9.05 17.73
CA ARG A 146 6.38 -9.86 16.90
C ARG A 146 7.83 -9.40 17.00
N ALA A 147 8.09 -8.10 17.06
CA ALA A 147 9.44 -7.57 17.24
C ALA A 147 10.01 -7.96 18.61
N ARG A 148 9.19 -7.91 19.66
CA ARG A 148 9.54 -8.35 21.02
C ARG A 148 9.85 -9.84 21.07
N LEU A 149 9.00 -10.68 20.48
CA LEU A 149 9.21 -12.13 20.41
C LEU A 149 10.49 -12.49 19.65
N ARG A 150 10.77 -11.84 18.50
CA ARG A 150 12.02 -12.05 17.75
C ARG A 150 13.25 -11.57 18.52
N ALA A 151 13.16 -10.46 19.24
CA ALA A 151 14.25 -9.98 20.09
C ALA A 151 14.53 -10.97 21.23
N MET A 152 13.48 -11.54 21.83
CA MET A 152 13.60 -12.54 22.87
C MET A 152 14.16 -13.86 22.35
N GLU A 153 13.71 -14.32 21.18
CA GLU A 153 14.26 -15.50 20.50
C GLU A 153 15.75 -15.32 20.19
N ASN A 154 16.14 -14.20 19.57
CA ASN A 154 17.55 -13.88 19.32
C ASN A 154 18.38 -13.80 20.62
N SER A 155 17.80 -13.33 21.72
CA SER A 155 18.47 -13.30 23.03
C SER A 155 18.66 -14.72 23.62
N LEU A 156 17.67 -15.60 23.47
CA LEU A 156 17.76 -17.00 23.93
C LEU A 156 18.81 -17.78 23.12
N TRP A 157 18.92 -17.53 21.81
CA TRP A 157 20.00 -18.07 20.99
C TRP A 157 21.37 -17.51 21.39
N SER A 158 21.47 -16.24 21.79
CA SER A 158 22.74 -15.70 22.30
C SER A 158 23.15 -16.30 23.65
N PHE A 159 22.20 -16.56 24.57
CA PHE A 159 22.51 -17.22 25.84
C PHE A 159 22.99 -18.67 25.67
N ARG A 160 22.43 -19.40 24.70
CA ARG A 160 22.83 -20.79 24.41
C ARG A 160 24.23 -20.92 23.80
N ILE A 161 24.77 -19.86 23.20
CA ILE A 161 26.12 -19.84 22.60
C ILE A 161 27.21 -19.52 23.65
N TYR A 162 26.82 -19.03 24.84
CA TYR A 162 27.75 -18.77 25.95
C TYR A 162 27.74 -19.85 27.04
N GLU A 163 27.00 -20.96 26.86
CA GLU A 163 26.95 -22.11 27.81
C GLU A 163 27.63 -23.39 27.29
N GLU A 164 28.45 -23.32 26.23
CA GLU A 164 29.34 -24.43 25.80
C GLU A 164 30.81 -24.17 26.14
#